data_AF-A0A932SGJ0-F1
#
_entry.id   AF-A0A932SGJ0-F1
#
_cell.length_a   1.000
_cell.length_b   1.000
_cell.length_c   1.000
_cell.angle_alpha   90.00
_cell.angle_beta   90.00
_cell.angle_gamma   90.00
#
_symmetry.space_group_name_H-M   'P 1'
#
loop_
_entity.id
_entity.type
_entity.pdbx_description
1 polymer ?
#
loop_
_entity_poly.entity_id
_entity_poly.type
_entity_poly.pdbx_seq_one_letter_code
_entity_poly.pdbx_strand_id
1 'polypeptide(L)'
;MEKRQKQRTLKRLFVRFGNEKPEHIGFTHDLSATGIFLKTNTVFPPNTRLQIELTLPDETVLCCRGIVMWAKRIPPALNRMVQKHGMGVRLLEIPEAYKALIDRLNIKL
;
A
#
# COMPACT_ATOMS: atom_id res chain seq x y z
N MET A 1 -3.47 24.33 -0.11
CA MET A 1 -3.56 22.85 -0.22
C MET A 1 -2.28 22.33 -0.87
N GLU A 2 -1.20 22.17 -0.12
CA GLU A 2 0.02 21.53 -0.64
C GLU A 2 -0.23 20.03 -0.81
N LYS A 3 -0.59 19.62 -2.02
CA LYS A 3 -0.91 18.23 -2.33
C LYS A 3 0.35 17.50 -2.83
N ARG A 4 1.04 16.86 -1.88
CA ARG A 4 1.96 15.71 -2.06
C ARG A 4 3.20 15.97 -2.93
N GLN A 5 4.31 16.36 -2.29
CA GLN A 5 5.63 16.53 -2.93
C GLN A 5 6.38 15.21 -3.25
N LYS A 6 5.87 14.03 -2.84
CA LYS A 6 6.56 12.74 -3.02
C LYS A 6 6.08 12.01 -4.27
N GLN A 7 7.02 11.69 -5.18
CA GLN A 7 6.77 10.87 -6.37
C GLN A 7 6.12 9.54 -5.99
N ARG A 8 5.02 9.21 -6.69
CA ARG A 8 4.27 7.96 -6.51
C ARG A 8 4.22 7.21 -7.82
N THR A 9 4.69 5.97 -7.82
CA THR A 9 4.71 5.13 -9.02
C THR A 9 3.57 4.13 -8.96
N LEU A 10 2.75 4.09 -10.02
CA LEU A 10 1.69 3.09 -10.17
C LEU A 10 2.34 1.72 -10.35
N LYS A 11 2.10 0.82 -9.40
CA LYS A 11 2.55 -0.56 -9.49
C LYS A 11 1.57 -1.42 -8.73
N ARG A 12 1.09 -2.48 -9.38
CA ARG A 12 0.20 -3.48 -8.77
C ARG A 12 1.03 -4.66 -8.28
N LEU A 13 1.14 -4.80 -6.98
CA LEU A 13 1.76 -5.92 -6.28
C LEU A 13 0.72 -6.57 -5.37
N PHE A 14 0.81 -7.88 -5.20
CA PHE A 14 -0.05 -8.60 -4.26
C PHE A 14 0.36 -8.28 -2.83
N VAL A 15 -0.63 -8.15 -1.94
CA VAL A 15 -0.41 -7.78 -0.54
C VAL A 15 -1.28 -8.62 0.36
N ARG A 16 -0.68 -9.18 1.43
CA ARG A 16 -1.41 -9.61 2.61
C ARG A 16 -1.24 -8.58 3.74
N PHE A 17 -2.29 -8.33 4.52
CA PHE A 17 -2.26 -7.32 5.57
C PHE A 17 -3.26 -7.58 6.70
N GLY A 18 -3.01 -7.00 7.87
CA GLY A 18 -3.94 -6.96 9.00
C GLY A 18 -3.33 -6.27 10.22
N ASN A 19 -4.15 -5.98 11.23
CA ASN A 19 -3.70 -5.26 12.44
C ASN A 19 -2.94 -6.16 13.41
N GLU A 20 -3.33 -7.43 13.54
CA GLU A 20 -2.65 -8.43 14.38
C GLU A 20 -1.80 -9.40 13.56
N LYS A 21 -2.33 -9.84 12.41
CA LYS A 21 -1.66 -10.75 11.47
C LYS A 21 -2.09 -10.48 10.02
N PRO A 22 -1.31 -10.85 8.99
CA PRO A 22 -1.63 -10.59 7.58
C PRO A 22 -2.73 -11.53 7.02
N GLU A 23 -3.98 -11.34 7.41
CA GLU A 23 -5.10 -12.23 7.07
C GLU A 23 -5.96 -11.75 5.89
N HIS A 24 -5.90 -10.46 5.55
CA HIS A 24 -6.63 -9.90 4.41
C HIS A 24 -5.74 -9.78 3.18
N ILE A 25 -6.35 -9.84 2.01
CA ILE A 25 -5.65 -9.70 0.74
C ILE A 25 -6.03 -8.40 0.02
N GLY A 26 -5.11 -7.88 -0.77
CA GLY A 26 -5.33 -6.68 -1.57
C GLY A 26 -4.21 -6.50 -2.59
N PHE A 27 -4.21 -5.32 -3.22
CA PHE A 27 -3.14 -4.95 -4.15
C PHE A 27 -2.67 -3.53 -3.88
N THR A 28 -1.41 -3.25 -4.19
CA THR A 28 -0.95 -1.86 -4.25
C THR A 28 -1.59 -1.15 -5.45
N HIS A 29 -2.02 0.09 -5.25
CA HIS A 29 -2.40 1.01 -6.34
C HIS A 29 -1.18 1.82 -6.75
N ASP A 30 -0.53 2.44 -5.78
CA ASP A 30 0.70 3.20 -5.94
C ASP A 30 1.65 2.99 -4.76
N LEU A 31 2.93 3.28 -5.02
CA LEU A 31 4.03 3.19 -4.07
C LEU A 31 4.81 4.51 -4.05
N SER A 32 5.36 4.86 -2.90
CA SER A 32 6.26 6.01 -2.72
C SER A 32 7.38 5.62 -1.78
N ALA A 33 8.45 6.43 -1.72
CA ALA A 33 9.57 6.21 -0.80
C ALA A 33 9.18 5.99 0.68
N THR A 34 7.99 6.44 1.12
CA THR A 34 7.57 6.34 2.53
C THR A 34 6.24 5.65 2.76
N GLY A 35 5.61 5.08 1.74
CA GLY A 35 4.26 4.55 1.93
C GLY A 35 3.62 3.94 0.70
N ILE A 36 2.53 3.22 0.98
CA ILE A 36 1.80 2.37 0.06
C ILE A 36 0.35 2.84 0.01
N PHE A 37 -0.25 2.91 -1.17
CA PHE A 37 -1.71 2.93 -1.29
C PHE A 37 -2.19 1.51 -1.58
N LEU A 38 -2.91 0.91 -0.63
CA LEU A 38 -3.58 -0.39 -0.77
C LEU A 38 -4.99 -0.22 -1.32
N LYS A 39 -5.26 -0.83 -2.47
CA LYS A 39 -6.60 -0.97 -3.05
C LYS A 39 -7.22 -2.28 -2.55
N THR A 40 -8.27 -2.15 -1.75
CA THR A 40 -8.98 -3.25 -1.09
C THR A 40 -10.37 -2.80 -0.65
N ASN A 41 -11.26 -3.75 -0.41
CA ASN A 41 -12.57 -3.50 0.21
C ASN A 41 -12.50 -3.56 1.74
N THR A 42 -11.52 -4.31 2.28
CA THR A 42 -11.27 -4.41 3.71
C THR A 42 -10.32 -3.29 4.12
N VAL A 43 -10.88 -2.23 4.73
CA VAL A 43 -10.11 -1.08 5.20
C VAL A 43 -10.16 -0.97 6.72
N PHE A 44 -9.03 -0.59 7.29
CA PHE A 44 -8.87 -0.23 8.69
C PHE A 44 -8.95 1.29 8.85
N PRO A 45 -9.40 1.81 10.01
CA PRO A 45 -9.45 3.25 10.25
C PRO A 45 -8.03 3.86 10.36
N PRO A 46 -7.88 5.20 10.17
CA PRO A 46 -6.63 5.90 10.43
C PRO A 46 -6.04 5.60 11.81
N ASN A 47 -4.72 5.68 11.93
CA ASN A 47 -3.91 5.33 13.11
C ASN A 47 -3.83 3.84 13.45
N THR A 48 -4.50 2.96 12.70
CA THR A 48 -4.32 1.51 12.85
C THR A 48 -2.92 1.10 12.40
N ARG A 49 -2.20 0.34 13.25
CA ARG A 49 -0.95 -0.32 12.86
C ARG A 49 -1.26 -1.58 12.08
N LEU A 50 -0.53 -1.81 10.99
CA LEU A 50 -0.68 -2.97 10.13
C LEU A 50 0.64 -3.74 10.02
N GLN A 51 0.53 -5.07 10.05
CA GLN A 51 1.51 -5.98 9.49
C GLN A 51 1.18 -6.19 8.01
N ILE A 52 2.20 -6.14 7.15
CA ILE A 52 2.05 -6.17 5.70
C ILE A 52 3.08 -7.12 5.11
N GLU A 53 2.63 -8.03 4.26
CA GLU A 53 3.46 -8.89 3.41
C GLU A 53 3.26 -8.45 1.96
N LEU A 54 4.29 -7.88 1.37
CA LEU A 54 4.29 -7.38 0.00
C LEU A 54 5.02 -8.38 -0.90
N THR A 55 4.32 -8.99 -1.85
CA THR A 55 4.94 -9.87 -2.85
C THR A 55 5.58 -9.02 -3.95
N LEU A 56 6.90 -9.11 -4.06
CA LEU A 56 7.71 -8.39 -5.04
C LEU A 56 7.61 -9.05 -6.44
N PRO A 57 8.06 -8.36 -7.51
CA PRO A 57 8.02 -8.93 -8.86
C PRO A 57 8.84 -10.21 -9.06
N ASP A 58 9.82 -10.48 -8.19
CA ASP A 58 10.65 -11.69 -8.16
C ASP A 58 10.09 -12.75 -7.21
N GLU A 59 8.81 -12.63 -6.82
CA GLU A 59 8.08 -13.51 -5.90
C GLU A 59 8.56 -13.48 -4.44
N THR A 60 9.60 -12.71 -4.13
CA THR A 60 10.07 -12.49 -2.76
C THR A 60 8.97 -11.82 -1.93
N VAL A 61 8.76 -12.29 -0.71
CA VAL A 61 7.83 -11.67 0.24
C VAL A 61 8.58 -10.71 1.16
N LEU A 62 8.23 -9.43 1.07
CA LEU A 62 8.75 -8.38 1.93
C LEU A 62 7.77 -8.09 3.08
N CYS A 63 8.20 -8.41 4.30
CA CYS A 63 7.46 -8.05 5.52
C CYS A 63 7.75 -6.61 5.92
N CYS A 64 6.70 -5.82 6.16
CA CYS A 64 6.82 -4.44 6.60
C CYS A 64 5.70 -4.06 7.58
N ARG A 65 5.94 -3.00 8.35
CA ARG A 65 4.96 -2.44 9.29
C ARG A 65 4.56 -1.04 8.85
N GLY A 66 3.30 -0.68 9.05
CA GLY A 66 2.81 0.64 8.68
C GLY A 66 1.66 1.14 9.55
N ILE A 67 1.34 2.42 9.40
CA ILE A 67 0.17 3.06 10.01
C ILE A 67 -0.77 3.54 8.91
N VAL A 68 -2.06 3.26 9.06
CA VAL A 68 -3.09 3.78 8.18
C VAL A 68 -3.20 5.29 8.35
N MET A 69 -3.05 6.02 7.25
CA MET A 69 -3.11 7.47 7.20
C MET A 69 -4.48 8.00 6.82
N TRP A 70 -5.16 7.27 5.95
CA TRP A 70 -6.52 7.56 5.50
C TRP A 70 -7.14 6.27 4.99
N ALA A 71 -8.46 6.18 5.06
CA ALA A 71 -9.22 5.07 4.54
C ALA A 71 -10.47 5.56 3.81
N LYS A 72 -10.81 4.91 2.71
CA LYS A 72 -12.03 5.14 1.96
C LYS A 72 -12.66 3.79 1.63
N ARG A 73 -13.65 3.40 2.44
CA ARG A 73 -14.51 2.24 2.18
C ARG A 73 -15.55 2.61 1.13
N ILE A 74 -15.89 1.65 0.28
CA ILE A 74 -17.05 1.75 -0.61
C ILE A 74 -17.88 0.48 -0.50
N PRO A 75 -19.20 0.55 -0.73
CA PRO A 75 -20.02 -0.64 -0.94
C PRO A 75 -19.47 -1.50 -2.09
N PRO A 76 -19.47 -2.85 -1.98
CA PRO A 76 -18.95 -3.72 -3.04
C PRO A 76 -19.59 -3.50 -4.42
N ALA A 77 -20.88 -3.12 -4.45
CA ALA A 77 -21.61 -2.79 -5.68
C ALA A 77 -20.98 -1.63 -6.47
N LEU A 78 -20.24 -0.75 -5.80
CA LEU A 78 -19.61 0.43 -6.42
C LEU A 78 -18.15 0.19 -6.85
N ASN A 79 -17.60 -1.02 -6.68
CA ASN A 79 -16.19 -1.32 -7.00
C ASN A 79 -15.81 -1.02 -8.45
N ARG A 80 -16.75 -1.21 -9.39
CA ARG A 80 -16.53 -0.91 -10.82
C ARG A 80 -16.63 0.58 -11.15
N MET A 81 -17.31 1.36 -10.32
CA MET A 81 -17.60 2.78 -10.56
C MET A 81 -16.60 3.70 -9.84
N VAL A 82 -16.15 3.31 -8.65
CA VAL A 82 -15.24 4.13 -7.83
C VAL A 82 -13.82 3.57 -7.92
N GLN A 83 -12.98 4.20 -8.73
CA GLN A 83 -11.61 3.71 -8.93
C GLN A 83 -10.69 3.89 -7.72
N LYS A 84 -10.92 4.94 -6.93
CA LYS A 84 -10.12 5.33 -5.76
C LYS A 84 -10.85 4.96 -4.46
N HIS A 85 -10.60 3.75 -3.97
CA HIS A 85 -11.01 3.24 -2.67
C HIS A 85 -9.87 2.39 -2.09
N GLY A 86 -9.93 2.12 -0.78
CA GLY A 86 -8.88 1.42 -0.05
C GLY A 86 -8.27 2.32 1.03
N MET A 87 -6.96 2.20 1.27
CA MET A 87 -6.30 2.94 2.34
C MET A 87 -4.85 3.32 2.00
N GLY A 88 -4.45 4.50 2.44
CA GLY A 88 -3.05 4.92 2.40
C GLY A 88 -2.35 4.50 3.68
N VAL A 89 -1.21 3.85 3.55
CA VAL A 89 -0.39 3.38 4.66
C VAL A 89 0.96 4.08 4.59
N ARG A 90 1.39 4.67 5.70
CA ARG A 90 2.77 5.13 5.90
C ARG A 90 3.57 3.99 6.51
N LEU A 91 4.70 3.66 5.92
CA LEU A 91 5.59 2.66 6.51
C LEU A 91 6.23 3.22 7.78
N LEU A 92 6.35 2.38 8.81
CA LEU A 92 7.01 2.73 10.08
C LEU A 92 8.53 2.68 9.95
N GLU A 93 9.02 1.73 9.16
CA GLU A 93 10.42 1.54 8.80
C GLU A 93 10.46 1.31 7.29
N ILE A 94 11.57 1.68 6.65
CA ILE A 94 11.78 1.47 5.21
C ILE A 94 12.85 0.39 5.04
N PRO A 95 12.48 -0.89 4.83
CA PRO A 95 13.45 -1.94 4.57
C PRO A 95 14.27 -1.64 3.30
N GLU A 96 15.51 -2.10 3.26
CA GLU A 96 16.38 -1.87 2.10
C GLU A 96 15.78 -2.48 0.81
N ALA A 97 15.13 -3.64 0.92
CA ALA A 97 14.40 -4.23 -0.21
C ALA A 97 13.25 -3.35 -0.73
N TYR A 98 12.57 -2.61 0.15
CA TYR A 98 11.55 -1.63 -0.26
C TYR A 98 12.19 -0.45 -0.99
N LYS A 99 13.30 0.07 -0.45
CA LYS A 99 14.04 1.17 -1.06
C LYS A 99 14.54 0.78 -2.46
N ALA A 100 15.16 -0.38 -2.58
CA ALA A 100 15.60 -0.93 -3.87
C ALA A 100 14.44 -1.12 -4.86
N LEU A 101 13.25 -1.52 -4.38
CA LEU A 101 12.04 -1.56 -5.21
C LEU A 101 11.67 -0.16 -5.73
N ILE A 102 11.63 0.86 -4.85
CA ILE A 102 11.29 2.23 -5.25
C ILE A 102 12.30 2.78 -6.25
N ASP A 103 13.60 2.56 -6.01
CA ASP A 103 14.66 3.03 -6.91
C ASP A 103 14.52 2.40 -8.31
N ARG A 104 14.30 1.07 -8.37
CA ARG A 104 14.03 0.37 -9.64
C ARG A 104 12.77 0.87 -10.36
N LEU A 105 11.75 1.29 -9.61
CA LEU A 105 10.52 1.83 -10.18
C LEU A 105 10.68 3.27 -10.69
N ASN A 106 11.58 4.06 -10.10
CA ASN A 106 11.83 5.44 -10.51
C ASN A 106 12.75 5.55 -11.73
N ILE A 107 13.63 4.56 -11.97
CA ILE A 107 14.52 4.52 -13.14
C ILE A 107 13.76 4.19 -14.44
N LYS A 108 12.56 3.59 -14.35
CA LYS A 108 11.74 3.22 -15.51
C LYS A 108 10.76 4.31 -15.98
N LEU A 109 10.96 5.56 -15.56
CA LEU A 109 10.15 6.72 -15.95
C LEU A 109 10.95 7.67 -16.84
#